data_AF-A0A6J4YHX8-F1
#
_entry.id   AF-A0A6J4YHX8-F1
#
_cell.length_a   1.000
_cell.length_b   1.000
_cell.length_c   1.000
_cell.angle_alpha   90.00
_cell.angle_beta   90.00
_cell.angle_gamma   90.00
#
_symmetry.space_group_name_H-M   'P 1'
#
loop_
_entity.id
_entity.type
_entity.pdbx_description
1 polymer ?
#
loop_
_entity_poly.entity_id
_entity_poly.type
_entity_poly.pdbx_seq_one_letter_code
_entity_poly.pdbx_strand_id
1 'polypeptide(L)'
;MVKSDAASVDQYLNDLHDDRKLILKQVRGTILNNLNPGFEETMNWGMISYEIPLEIYPDTYNGQPLQFAALASQKQYVSLC
;
A
#
# COMPACT_ATOMS: atom_id res chain seq x y z
N MET A 1 -8.36 3.45 15.66
CA MET A 1 -7.89 3.08 14.31
C MET A 1 -6.93 1.91 14.49
N VAL A 2 -7.15 0.79 13.81
CA VAL A 2 -6.23 -0.36 13.88
C VAL A 2 -5.12 -0.08 12.88
N LYS A 3 -3.88 -0.04 13.36
CA LYS A 3 -2.67 0.06 12.54
C LYS A 3 -2.02 -1.32 12.55
N SER A 4 -1.59 -1.81 11.39
CA SER A 4 -0.77 -3.01 11.33
C SER A 4 0.70 -2.66 11.62
N ASP A 5 1.37 -3.56 12.33
CA ASP A 5 2.81 -3.51 12.60
C ASP A 5 3.63 -4.32 11.56
N ALA A 6 2.99 -4.76 10.47
CA ALA A 6 3.66 -5.50 9.40
C ALA A 6 4.74 -4.65 8.73
N ALA A 7 5.93 -5.23 8.56
CA ALA A 7 7.08 -4.57 7.94
C ALA A 7 7.13 -4.78 6.41
N SER A 8 6.30 -5.69 5.88
CA SER A 8 6.21 -5.96 4.44
C SER A 8 4.78 -6.24 4.00
N VAL A 9 4.51 -6.08 2.71
CA VAL A 9 3.19 -6.36 2.12
C VAL A 9 2.81 -7.82 2.28
N ASP A 10 3.77 -8.74 2.12
CA ASP A 10 3.53 -10.17 2.32
C ASP A 10 3.15 -10.50 3.76
N GLN A 11 3.84 -9.90 4.74
CA GLN A 11 3.48 -10.04 6.15
C GLN A 11 2.09 -9.48 6.40
N TYR A 12 1.80 -8.27 5.90
CA TYR A 12 0.50 -7.63 6.03
C TYR A 12 -0.64 -8.51 5.49
N LEU A 13 -0.46 -9.10 4.31
CA LEU A 13 -1.44 -10.00 3.70
C LEU A 13 -1.57 -11.32 4.46
N ASN A 14 -0.51 -11.81 5.10
CA ASN A 14 -0.54 -13.05 5.87
C ASN A 14 -1.23 -12.89 7.23
N ASP A 15 -1.20 -11.69 7.81
CA ASP A 15 -1.86 -11.38 9.09
C ASP A 15 -3.38 -11.18 8.95
N LEU A 16 -3.89 -11.07 7.71
CA LEU A 16 -5.32 -10.89 7.44
C LEU A 16 -6.07 -12.21 7.37
N HIS A 17 -7.33 -12.17 7.81
CA HIS A 17 -8.29 -13.26 7.57
C HIS A 17 -8.45 -13.52 6.06
N ASP A 18 -8.66 -14.78 5.68
CA ASP A 18 -8.63 -15.23 4.29
C ASP A 18 -9.54 -14.43 3.36
N ASP A 19 -10.76 -14.10 3.82
CA ASP A 19 -11.71 -13.29 3.04
C ASP A 19 -11.15 -11.91 2.67
N ARG A 20 -10.47 -11.26 3.63
CA ARG A 20 -9.87 -9.93 3.41
C ARG A 20 -8.62 -10.02 2.57
N LYS A 21 -7.79 -11.03 2.85
CA LYS A 21 -6.59 -11.31 2.06
C LYS A 21 -6.94 -11.50 0.59
N LEU A 22 -8.04 -12.20 0.28
CA LEU A 22 -8.52 -12.40 -1.08
C LEU A 22 -8.91 -11.07 -1.75
N ILE A 23 -9.72 -10.25 -1.09
CA ILE A 23 -10.14 -8.93 -1.60
C ILE A 23 -8.93 -8.05 -1.85
N LEU A 24 -8.02 -7.94 -0.88
CA LEU A 24 -6.83 -7.10 -1.02
C LEU A 24 -5.92 -7.59 -2.14
N LYS A 25 -5.73 -8.90 -2.30
CA LYS A 25 -4.94 -9.46 -3.41
C LYS A 25 -5.53 -9.10 -4.77
N GLN A 26 -6.85 -9.14 -4.92
CA GLN A 26 -7.52 -8.77 -6.17
C GLN A 26 -7.37 -7.27 -6.50
N VAL A 27 -7.60 -6.40 -5.51
CA VAL A 27 -7.47 -4.95 -5.68
C VAL A 27 -6.01 -4.58 -5.95
N ARG A 28 -5.07 -5.12 -5.15
CA ARG A 28 -3.62 -4.96 -5.35
C ARG A 28 -3.19 -5.39 -6.75
N GLY A 29 -3.64 -6.57 -7.20
CA GLY A 29 -3.33 -7.05 -8.55
C GLY A 29 -3.80 -6.09 -9.64
N THR A 30 -5.01 -5.54 -9.49
CA THR A 30 -5.53 -4.52 -10.42
C THR A 30 -4.68 -3.25 -10.40
N ILE A 31 -4.28 -2.77 -9.22
CA ILE A 31 -3.44 -1.58 -9.07
C ILE A 31 -2.09 -1.81 -9.75
N LEU A 32 -1.38 -2.90 -9.41
CA LEU A 32 -0.07 -3.21 -9.96
C LEU A 32 -0.08 -3.38 -11.49
N ASN A 33 -1.15 -3.97 -12.04
CA ASN A 33 -1.29 -4.13 -13.50
C ASN A 33 -1.50 -2.79 -14.25
N ASN A 34 -1.96 -1.76 -13.55
CA ASN A 34 -2.23 -0.43 -14.13
C ASN A 34 -1.24 0.63 -13.65
N LEU A 35 -0.31 0.27 -12.77
CA LEU A 35 0.69 1.19 -12.25
C LEU A 35 1.78 1.38 -13.30
N ASN A 36 2.10 2.64 -13.60
CA ASN A 36 3.20 2.95 -14.50
C ASN A 36 4.55 2.57 -13.87
N PRO A 37 5.58 2.28 -14.68
CA PRO A 37 6.93 2.13 -14.16
C PRO A 37 7.37 3.42 -13.44
N GLY A 38 8.04 3.25 -12.29
CA GLY A 38 8.52 4.35 -11.45
C GLY A 38 7.70 4.59 -10.17
N PHE A 39 6.63 3.84 -9.98
CA PHE A 39 6.00 3.70 -8.66
C PHE A 39 6.53 2.45 -7.96
N GLU A 40 6.64 2.53 -6.63
CA GLU A 40 7.03 1.43 -5.76
C GLU A 40 5.90 1.07 -4.81
N GLU A 41 5.79 -0.22 -4.51
CA GLU A 41 4.89 -0.74 -3.49
C GLU A 41 5.67 -0.88 -2.18
N THR A 42 5.19 -0.22 -1.13
CA THR A 42 5.82 -0.22 0.19
C THR A 42 4.78 -0.41 1.31
N MET A 43 5.27 -0.61 2.53
CA MET A 43 4.46 -0.56 3.74
C MET A 43 4.70 0.76 4.45
N ASN A 44 3.68 1.61 4.51
CA ASN A 44 3.75 2.91 5.16
C ASN A 44 2.52 3.15 6.01
N TRP A 45 2.70 3.74 7.20
CA TRP A 45 1.63 4.00 8.18
C TRP A 45 0.71 2.80 8.51
N GLY A 46 1.18 1.56 8.33
CA GLY A 46 0.42 0.33 8.59
C GLY A 46 -0.56 -0.07 7.47
N MET A 47 -0.34 0.44 6.26
CA MET A 47 -1.08 0.13 5.03
C MET A 47 -0.13 -0.10 3.87
N ILE A 48 -0.63 -0.77 2.83
CA ILE A 48 0.11 -0.91 1.56
C ILE A 48 0.04 0.46 0.88
N SER A 49 1.17 1.08 0.60
CA SER A 49 1.26 2.36 -0.08
C SER A 49 1.94 2.19 -1.43
N TYR A 50 1.46 2.95 -2.41
CA TYR A 50 2.06 3.09 -3.73
C TYR A 50 2.58 4.51 -3.84
N GLU A 51 3.88 4.65 -4.02
CA GLU A 51 4.56 5.95 -3.97
C GLU A 51 5.66 6.07 -5.02
N ILE A 52 6.06 7.28 -5.32
CA ILE A 52 7.21 7.56 -6.19
C ILE A 52 8.43 7.73 -5.26
N PRO A 53 9.47 6.89 -5.38
CA PRO A 53 10.66 7.01 -4.56
C PRO A 53 11.40 8.31 -4.85
N LEU A 54 12.11 8.80 -3.84
CA LEU A 54 12.94 10.00 -3.96
C LEU A 54 14.06 9.85 -5.01
N GLU A 55 14.44 8.62 -5.35
CA GLU A 55 15.38 8.34 -6.45
C GLU A 55 14.87 8.84 -7.81
N ILE A 56 13.54 8.82 -8.00
CA ILE A 56 12.89 9.28 -9.23
C ILE A 56 12.41 10.72 -9.09
N TYR A 57 11.92 11.09 -7.90
CA TYR A 57 11.40 12.43 -7.62
C TYR A 57 11.94 12.95 -6.28
N PRO A 58 13.18 13.51 -6.26
CA PRO A 58 13.85 13.91 -5.02
C PRO A 58 13.32 15.22 -4.43
N ASP A 59 12.71 16.08 -5.25
CA ASP A 59 12.28 17.42 -4.84
C ASP A 59 10.83 17.41 -4.33
N THR A 60 10.64 16.85 -3.13
CA THR A 60 9.35 16.89 -2.42
C THR A 60 9.38 17.91 -1.30
N TYR A 61 8.24 18.54 -1.04
CA TYR A 61 8.12 19.64 -0.07
C TYR A 61 8.51 19.26 1.37
N ASN A 62 8.50 17.97 1.70
CA ASN A 62 8.80 17.41 3.02
C ASN A 62 9.94 16.38 3.01
N GLY A 63 10.61 16.17 1.86
CA GLY A 63 11.66 15.17 1.71
C GLY A 63 11.18 13.72 1.92
N GLN A 64 9.89 13.44 1.74
CA GLN A 64 9.33 12.08 1.75
C GLN A 64 8.90 11.65 0.33
N PRO A 65 8.86 10.35 0.02
CA PRO A 65 8.30 9.83 -1.22
C PRO A 65 6.89 10.37 -1.50
N LEU A 66 6.57 10.58 -2.77
CA LEU A 66 5.25 11.10 -3.14
C LEU A 66 4.24 9.96 -3.19
N GLN A 67 3.41 9.85 -2.15
CA GLN A 67 2.35 8.84 -2.09
C GLN A 67 1.26 9.14 -3.13
N PHE A 68 0.91 8.13 -3.91
CA PHE A 68 -0.14 8.20 -4.93
C PHE A 68 -1.43 7.53 -4.48
N ALA A 69 -1.32 6.34 -3.89
CA ALA A 69 -2.46 5.59 -3.40
C ALA A 69 -2.08 4.74 -2.19
N ALA A 70 -3.04 4.38 -1.36
CA ALA A 70 -2.87 3.40 -0.30
C ALA A 70 -4.07 2.46 -0.17
N LEU A 71 -3.78 1.20 0.15
CA LEU A 71 -4.75 0.12 0.32
C LEU A 71 -4.66 -0.42 1.75
N ALA A 72 -5.78 -0.33 2.47
CA ALA A 72 -5.86 -0.71 3.87
C ALA A 72 -7.09 -1.57 4.18
N SER A 73 -6.91 -2.64 4.95
CA SER A 73 -7.99 -3.40 5.57
C SER A 73 -8.39 -2.75 6.91
N GLN A 74 -9.55 -2.11 6.95
CA GLN A 74 -10.14 -1.58 8.18
C GLN A 74 -11.05 -2.61 8.86
N LYS A 75 -11.55 -2.29 10.06
CA LYS A 75 -12.36 -3.23 10.86
C LYS A 75 -13.62 -3.73 10.11
N GLN A 76 -14.23 -2.91 9.26
CA GLN A 76 -15.51 -3.24 8.59
C GLN A 76 -15.46 -3.16 7.06
N TYR A 77 -14.38 -2.61 6.49
CA TYR A 77 -14.27 -2.35 5.06
C TYR A 77 -12.81 -2.39 4.61
N VAL A 78 -12.61 -2.46 3.30
CA VAL A 78 -11.31 -2.23 2.66
C VAL A 78 -11.34 -0.82 2.08
N SER A 79 -10.34 -0.02 2.41
CA SER A 79 -10.19 1.35 1.95
C SER A 79 -9.14 1.42 0.86
N LEU A 80 -9.46 2.14 -0.20
CA LEU A 80 -8.52 2.61 -1.22
C LEU A 80 -8.58 4.13 -1.22
N CYS A 81 -7.47 4.79 -0.96
CA CYS A 81 -7.37 6.24 -0.87
C CYS A 81 -6.19 6.77 -1.68
#